data_AF-A0A536WL62-F1
#
_entry.id   AF-A0A536WL62-F1
#
_cell.length_a   1.000
_cell.length_b   1.000
_cell.length_c   1.000
_cell.angle_alpha   90.00
_cell.angle_beta   90.00
_cell.angle_gamma   90.00
#
_symmetry.space_group_name_H-M   'P 1'
#
loop_
_entity.id
_entity.type
_entity.pdbx_description
1 polymer ?
#
loop_
_entity_poly.entity_id
_entity_poly.type
_entity_poly.pdbx_seq_one_letter_code
_entity_poly.pdbx_strand_id
1 'polypeptide(L)'
;MPATSTAKAFDRQGWNWPFYRPLVQFALEHGWPLAAANLSRDAARAVVADPARSDLPPAPPSVTRALERDIIDGHCGVAPDAQRLAGMVEAQRARDARMASVLRLPSVLIAGAGHARRDRGVPLYLGDADVLSIAFIEAEPGKAPQEYTEPASFDYVWFTLPAARADPCAGQPRPSRSSSIFGSIGLT
;
A
#
# COMPACT_ATOMS: atom_id res chain seq x y z
N MET A 1 28.34 -21.56 10.36
CA MET A 1 27.00 -22.17 10.28
C MET A 1 26.01 -21.06 9.98
N PRO A 2 25.26 -21.07 8.86
CA PRO A 2 24.26 -20.05 8.67
C PRO A 2 23.08 -20.36 9.58
N ALA A 3 22.69 -19.37 10.38
CA ALA A 3 21.51 -19.46 11.24
C ALA A 3 20.28 -19.60 10.34
N THR A 4 19.65 -20.77 10.37
CA THR A 4 18.34 -20.99 9.78
C THR A 4 17.31 -20.19 10.57
N SER A 5 16.93 -19.01 10.07
CA SER A 5 15.78 -18.30 10.62
C SER A 5 14.55 -19.19 10.44
N THR A 6 13.97 -19.67 11.53
CA THR A 6 12.81 -20.55 11.46
C THR A 6 11.63 -19.77 10.86
N ALA A 7 11.12 -20.24 9.73
CA ALA A 7 10.00 -19.67 8.97
C ALA A 7 8.69 -19.49 9.77
N LYS A 8 8.62 -20.01 11.01
CA LYS A 8 7.49 -19.87 11.94
C LYS A 8 7.15 -18.43 12.32
N ALA A 9 8.09 -17.47 12.18
CA ALA A 9 7.81 -16.06 12.47
C ALA A 9 6.94 -15.39 11.38
N PHE A 10 7.02 -15.84 10.13
CA PHE A 10 6.28 -15.25 9.01
C PHE A 10 4.81 -15.69 8.94
N ASP A 11 4.49 -16.86 9.50
CA ASP A 11 3.14 -17.47 9.47
C ASP A 11 2.16 -16.86 10.51
N ARG A 12 2.64 -15.99 11.42
CA ARG A 12 1.87 -15.66 12.63
C ARG A 12 0.91 -14.48 12.61
N GLN A 13 0.74 -13.69 11.54
CA GLN A 13 -0.39 -12.72 11.40
C GLN A 13 -0.21 -11.83 10.15
N GLY A 14 -0.68 -12.23 8.97
CA GLY A 14 -0.90 -11.29 7.85
C GLY A 14 0.00 -11.45 6.61
N TRP A 15 0.92 -12.42 6.59
CA TRP A 15 1.65 -12.80 5.37
C TRP A 15 1.48 -14.30 5.13
N ASN A 16 0.89 -14.67 3.98
CA ASN A 16 0.75 -16.07 3.59
C ASN A 16 2.11 -16.61 3.13
N TRP A 17 2.88 -17.17 4.07
CA TRP A 17 4.28 -17.55 3.87
C TRP A 17 4.56 -18.37 2.59
N PRO A 18 3.73 -19.38 2.21
CA PRO A 18 3.86 -20.07 0.94
C PRO A 18 4.03 -19.16 -0.30
N PHE A 19 3.40 -17.98 -0.36
CA PHE A 19 3.55 -17.06 -1.49
C PHE A 19 4.87 -16.29 -1.48
N TYR A 20 5.45 -16.05 -0.30
CA TYR A 20 6.68 -15.27 -0.13
C TYR A 20 7.94 -16.12 -0.05
N ARG A 21 7.79 -17.40 0.33
CA ARG A 21 8.91 -18.34 0.46
C ARG A 21 9.79 -18.40 -0.79
N PRO A 22 9.26 -18.51 -2.04
CA PRO A 22 10.11 -18.57 -3.22
C PRO A 22 10.96 -17.32 -3.41
N LEU A 23 10.41 -16.13 -3.12
CA LEU A 23 11.11 -14.85 -3.23
C LEU A 23 12.26 -14.75 -2.22
N VAL A 24 11.99 -15.10 -0.96
CA VAL A 24 13.00 -15.09 0.10
C VAL A 24 14.08 -16.13 -0.15
N GLN A 25 13.70 -17.33 -0.56
CA GLN A 25 14.63 -18.40 -0.89
C GLN A 25 15.55 -18.01 -2.06
N PHE A 26 14.98 -17.42 -3.12
CA PHE A 26 15.74 -16.93 -4.26
C PHE A 26 16.81 -15.91 -3.84
N ALA A 27 16.46 -14.93 -3.00
CA ALA A 27 17.42 -13.95 -2.49
C ALA A 27 18.53 -14.62 -1.67
N LEU A 28 18.19 -15.58 -0.80
CA LEU A 28 19.17 -16.30 0.02
C LEU A 28 20.13 -17.15 -0.81
N GLU A 29 19.63 -17.85 -1.83
CA GLU A 29 20.43 -18.67 -2.75
C GLU A 29 21.45 -17.84 -3.54
N HIS A 30 21.13 -16.57 -3.82
CA HIS A 30 22.02 -15.63 -4.52
C HIS A 30 22.86 -14.77 -3.55
N GLY A 31 22.73 -14.96 -2.24
CA GLY A 31 23.44 -14.16 -1.23
C GLY A 31 23.01 -12.69 -1.19
N TRP A 32 21.81 -12.36 -1.68
CA TRP A 32 21.31 -10.99 -1.70
C TRP A 32 20.83 -10.56 -0.31
N PRO A 33 21.18 -9.35 0.15
CA PRO A 33 20.78 -8.87 1.46
C PRO A 33 19.26 -8.67 1.53
N LEU A 34 18.64 -9.19 2.59
CA LEU A 34 17.23 -9.00 2.90
C LEU A 34 17.06 -7.97 4.02
N ALA A 35 16.18 -6.99 3.81
CA ALA A 35 15.88 -5.95 4.80
C ALA A 35 14.39 -5.96 5.16
N ALA A 36 14.09 -5.87 6.46
CA ALA A 36 12.74 -5.60 6.93
C ALA A 36 12.42 -4.12 6.71
N ALA A 37 11.62 -3.82 5.69
CA ALA A 37 11.41 -2.43 5.26
C ALA A 37 10.28 -1.71 6.00
N ASN A 38 9.31 -2.44 6.56
CA ASN A 38 8.12 -1.83 7.14
C ASN A 38 8.38 -1.28 8.56
N LEU A 39 7.51 -0.36 8.98
CA LEU A 39 7.42 0.09 10.37
C LEU A 39 6.92 -1.04 11.27
N SER A 40 7.39 -1.08 12.52
CA SER A 40 6.84 -2.03 13.50
C SER A 40 5.37 -1.72 13.78
N ARG A 41 4.61 -2.74 14.22
CA ARG A 41 3.19 -2.57 14.54
C ARG A 41 2.98 -1.55 15.66
N ASP A 42 3.83 -1.56 16.67
CA ASP A 42 3.69 -0.66 17.81
C ASP A 42 4.05 0.78 17.45
N ALA A 43 5.08 0.98 16.63
CA ALA A 43 5.39 2.31 16.11
C ALA A 43 4.25 2.83 15.22
N ALA A 44 3.68 2.01 14.34
CA ALA A 44 2.53 2.40 13.54
C ALA A 44 1.29 2.73 14.40
N ARG A 45 1.02 1.93 15.45
CA ARG A 45 -0.08 2.20 16.39
C ARG A 45 0.14 3.51 17.16
N ALA A 46 1.38 3.81 17.52
CA ALA A 46 1.72 5.07 18.18
C ALA A 46 1.41 6.27 17.26
N VAL A 47 1.74 6.19 15.97
CA VAL A 47 1.39 7.24 14.98
C VAL A 47 -0.13 7.33 14.79
N VAL A 48 -0.86 6.22 14.77
CA VAL A 48 -2.34 6.26 14.69
C VAL A 48 -2.95 6.97 15.92
N ALA A 49 -2.40 6.72 17.12
CA ALA A 49 -2.87 7.35 18.35
C ALA A 49 -2.50 8.84 18.44
N ASP A 50 -1.35 9.20 17.90
CA ASP A 50 -0.78 10.55 17.92
C ASP A 50 -0.06 10.82 16.59
N PRO A 51 -0.75 11.43 15.60
CA PRO A 51 -0.21 11.63 14.25
C PRO A 51 1.08 12.43 14.21
N ALA A 52 1.33 13.29 15.21
CA ALA A 52 2.56 14.09 15.30
C ALA A 52 3.82 13.22 15.43
N ARG A 53 3.68 11.97 15.88
CA ARG A 53 4.79 10.99 15.99
C ARG A 53 5.28 10.45 14.65
N SER A 54 4.67 10.84 13.53
CA SER A 54 5.22 10.49 12.21
C SER A 54 6.55 11.23 11.97
N ASP A 55 6.77 12.37 12.61
CA ASP A 55 7.90 13.28 12.38
C ASP A 55 8.08 13.69 10.90
N LEU A 56 7.03 13.53 10.09
CA LEU A 56 7.03 13.89 8.69
C LEU A 56 6.58 15.34 8.49
N PRO A 57 7.11 16.06 7.48
CA PRO A 57 6.53 17.33 7.09
C PRO A 57 5.08 17.15 6.64
N PRO A 58 4.25 18.19 6.71
CA PRO A 58 2.87 18.14 6.21
C PRO A 58 2.81 17.63 4.77
N ALA A 59 1.91 16.68 4.50
CA ALA A 59 1.68 16.21 3.14
C ALA A 59 0.92 17.27 2.32
N PRO A 60 1.11 17.31 0.99
CA PRO A 60 0.21 18.07 0.12
C PRO A 60 -1.25 17.62 0.33
N PRO A 61 -2.23 18.55 0.32
CA PRO A 61 -3.63 18.19 0.54
C PRO A 61 -4.19 17.15 -0.45
N SER A 62 -3.64 17.09 -1.66
CA SER A 62 -3.99 16.06 -2.66
C SER A 62 -3.60 14.65 -2.19
N VAL A 63 -2.39 14.50 -1.65
CA VAL A 63 -1.87 13.23 -1.11
C VAL A 63 -2.70 12.79 0.10
N THR A 64 -2.95 13.69 1.05
CA THR A 64 -3.78 13.40 2.23
C THR A 64 -5.16 12.90 1.82
N ARG A 65 -5.90 13.64 1.00
CA ARG A 65 -7.25 13.24 0.55
C ARG A 65 -7.26 11.92 -0.20
N ALA A 66 -6.20 11.64 -0.95
CA ALA A 66 -6.10 10.41 -1.70
C ALA A 66 -5.81 9.21 -0.81
N LEU A 67 -4.93 9.35 0.18
CA LEU A 67 -4.71 8.32 1.20
C LEU A 67 -5.95 8.10 2.07
N GLU A 68 -6.72 9.14 2.39
CA GLU A 68 -8.01 8.99 3.07
C GLU A 68 -8.96 8.10 2.26
N ARG A 69 -9.10 8.35 0.95
CA ARG A 69 -9.92 7.50 0.05
C ARG A 69 -9.40 6.07 0.00
N ASP A 70 -8.10 5.88 -0.23
CA ASP A 70 -7.48 4.55 -0.30
C ASP A 70 -7.70 3.77 1.02
N ILE A 71 -7.61 4.44 2.17
CA ILE A 71 -7.89 3.85 3.48
C ILE A 71 -9.37 3.48 3.60
N ILE A 72 -10.30 4.39 3.29
CA ILE A 72 -11.74 4.12 3.39
C ILE A 72 -12.14 2.95 2.47
N ASP A 73 -11.66 2.94 1.23
CA ASP A 73 -11.92 1.87 0.27
C ASP A 73 -11.34 0.53 0.75
N GLY A 74 -10.13 0.55 1.32
CA GLY A 74 -9.52 -0.60 1.98
C GLY A 74 -10.25 -1.10 3.23
N HIS A 75 -11.12 -0.27 3.83
CA HIS A 75 -12.03 -0.61 4.92
C HIS A 75 -13.46 -0.80 4.42
N CYS A 76 -13.63 -1.27 3.19
CA CYS A 76 -14.92 -1.61 2.59
C CYS A 76 -15.89 -0.42 2.51
N GLY A 77 -15.36 0.80 2.42
CA GLY A 77 -16.12 2.04 2.43
C GLY A 77 -16.48 2.54 3.82
N VAL A 78 -16.17 1.79 4.89
CA VAL A 78 -16.46 2.20 6.26
C VAL A 78 -15.41 3.21 6.71
N ALA A 79 -15.81 4.47 6.77
CA ALA A 79 -14.94 5.54 7.26
C ALA A 79 -14.79 5.47 8.79
N PRO A 80 -13.56 5.40 9.32
CA PRO A 80 -13.30 5.68 10.74
C PRO A 80 -13.70 7.11 11.10
N ASP A 81 -13.75 7.42 12.40
CA ASP A 81 -13.85 8.81 12.83
C ASP A 81 -12.66 9.64 12.30
N ALA A 82 -12.87 10.96 12.18
CA ALA A 82 -11.91 11.86 11.52
C ALA A 82 -10.53 11.83 12.16
N GLN A 83 -10.44 11.73 13.49
CA GLN A 83 -9.17 11.70 14.21
C GLN A 83 -8.41 10.40 13.91
N ARG A 84 -9.11 9.26 13.96
CA ARG A 84 -8.54 7.95 13.65
C ARG A 84 -8.12 7.86 12.18
N LEU A 85 -8.92 8.38 11.26
CA LEU A 85 -8.59 8.42 9.84
C LEU A 85 -7.31 9.23 9.59
N ALA A 86 -7.20 10.42 10.18
CA ALA A 86 -5.99 11.24 10.09
C ALA A 86 -4.74 10.50 10.63
N GLY A 87 -4.87 9.82 11.77
CA GLY A 87 -3.79 8.98 12.31
C GLY A 87 -3.43 7.79 11.41
N MET A 88 -4.40 7.19 10.73
CA MET A 88 -4.14 6.11 9.77
C MET A 88 -3.43 6.62 8.51
N VAL A 89 -3.76 7.81 8.02
CA VAL A 89 -3.04 8.47 6.92
C VAL A 89 -1.58 8.70 7.30
N GLU A 90 -1.31 9.30 8.46
CA GLU A 90 0.07 9.55 8.91
C GLU A 90 0.83 8.26 9.16
N ALA A 91 0.18 7.21 9.68
CA ALA A 91 0.80 5.90 9.82
C ALA A 91 1.13 5.25 8.47
N GLN A 92 0.31 5.46 7.43
CA GLN A 92 0.60 5.01 6.08
C GLN A 92 1.84 5.71 5.52
N ARG A 93 1.88 7.05 5.64
CA ARG A 93 3.03 7.87 5.23
C ARG A 93 4.31 7.50 5.97
N ALA A 94 4.24 7.28 7.28
CA ALA A 94 5.39 6.88 8.09
C ALA A 94 5.95 5.50 7.68
N ARG A 95 5.08 4.56 7.28
CA ARG A 95 5.52 3.28 6.71
C ARG A 95 6.26 3.47 5.40
N ASP A 96 5.73 4.33 4.52
CA ASP A 96 6.34 4.59 3.22
C ASP A 96 7.71 5.27 3.35
N ALA A 97 7.83 6.28 4.21
CA ALA A 97 9.09 6.92 4.53
C ALA A 97 10.10 5.94 5.15
N ARG A 98 9.64 5.06 6.04
CA ARG A 98 10.49 4.02 6.63
C ARG A 98 10.98 3.03 5.57
N MET A 99 10.10 2.58 4.68
CA MET A 99 10.48 1.69 3.57
C MET A 99 11.51 2.34 2.67
N ALA A 100 11.31 3.61 2.28
CA ALA A 100 12.30 4.35 1.49
C ALA A 100 13.66 4.44 2.21
N SER A 101 13.67 4.74 3.51
CA SER A 101 14.90 4.94 4.29
C SER A 101 15.83 3.72 4.38
N VAL A 102 15.30 2.51 4.14
CA VAL A 102 16.10 1.27 4.22
C VAL A 102 16.60 0.76 2.88
N LEU A 103 16.13 1.34 1.77
CA LEU A 103 16.54 0.92 0.43
C LEU A 103 18.00 1.30 0.17
N ARG A 104 18.74 0.39 -0.48
CA ARG A 104 20.15 0.58 -0.83
C ARG A 104 20.31 0.27 -2.31
N LEU A 105 20.46 1.29 -3.13
CA LEU A 105 20.47 1.15 -4.59
C LEU A 105 21.71 0.37 -5.08
N PRO A 106 21.55 -0.56 -6.05
CA PRO A 106 20.29 -1.04 -6.60
C PRO A 106 19.58 -2.01 -5.63
N SER A 107 18.27 -1.84 -5.43
CA SER A 107 17.44 -2.73 -4.61
C SER A 107 16.04 -2.88 -5.17
N VAL A 108 15.36 -3.98 -4.82
CA VAL A 108 13.94 -4.22 -5.14
C VAL A 108 13.13 -4.19 -3.85
N LEU A 109 12.05 -3.41 -3.84
CA LEU A 109 11.05 -3.42 -2.78
C LEU A 109 9.85 -4.27 -3.22
N ILE A 110 9.50 -5.28 -2.43
CA ILE A 110 8.25 -6.02 -2.57
C ILE A 110 7.26 -5.50 -1.52
N ALA A 111 6.21 -4.83 -1.96
CA ALA A 111 5.19 -4.22 -1.09
C ALA A 111 3.80 -4.28 -1.73
N GLY A 112 2.77 -3.96 -0.95
CA GLY A 112 1.41 -3.83 -1.50
C GLY A 112 1.30 -2.68 -2.51
N ALA A 113 0.39 -2.78 -3.47
CA ALA A 113 0.27 -1.82 -4.58
C ALA A 113 0.16 -0.36 -4.12
N GLY A 114 -0.56 -0.08 -3.03
CA GLY A 114 -0.66 1.26 -2.45
C GLY A 114 0.68 1.88 -2.05
N HIS A 115 1.62 1.06 -1.54
CA HIS A 115 2.97 1.50 -1.17
C HIS A 115 3.88 1.71 -2.39
N ALA A 116 3.64 0.99 -3.49
CA ALA A 116 4.42 1.13 -4.71
C ALA A 116 4.03 2.36 -5.56
N ARG A 117 2.90 3.00 -5.25
CA ARG A 117 2.36 4.15 -5.99
C ARG A 117 3.35 5.31 -6.09
N ARG A 118 3.61 5.82 -7.29
CA ARG A 118 4.48 6.99 -7.51
C ARG A 118 3.92 8.29 -6.96
N ASP A 119 2.60 8.42 -6.92
CA ASP A 119 1.90 9.66 -6.59
C ASP A 119 1.63 9.84 -5.08
N ARG A 120 1.72 8.77 -4.28
CA ARG A 120 1.43 8.81 -2.83
C ARG A 120 2.05 7.72 -1.96
N GLY A 121 2.91 6.87 -2.52
CA GLY A 121 3.59 5.79 -1.80
C GLY A 121 5.07 6.07 -1.53
N VAL A 122 5.85 4.99 -1.41
CA VAL A 122 7.30 4.99 -1.15
C VAL A 122 8.10 5.89 -2.12
N PRO A 123 7.83 5.92 -3.44
CA PRO A 123 8.60 6.75 -4.37
C PRO A 123 8.66 8.24 -4.00
N LEU A 124 7.66 8.80 -3.31
CA LEU A 124 7.70 10.20 -2.87
C LEU A 124 8.85 10.51 -1.88
N TYR A 125 9.37 9.49 -1.21
CA TYR A 125 10.40 9.63 -0.17
C TYR A 125 11.80 9.25 -0.68
N LEU A 126 11.95 8.93 -1.97
CA LEU A 126 13.22 8.51 -2.58
C LEU A 126 14.01 9.65 -3.25
N GLY A 127 13.48 10.88 -3.26
CA GLY A 127 14.14 12.02 -3.90
C GLY A 127 14.34 11.79 -5.40
N ASP A 128 15.55 12.08 -5.89
CA ASP A 128 15.91 11.97 -7.32
C ASP A 128 16.37 10.55 -7.73
N ALA A 129 16.08 9.53 -6.92
CA ALA A 129 16.43 8.15 -7.27
C ALA A 129 15.73 7.73 -8.57
N ASP A 130 16.44 6.99 -9.41
CA ASP A 130 15.84 6.33 -10.57
C ASP A 130 14.99 5.15 -10.08
N VAL A 131 13.67 5.29 -10.21
CA VAL A 131 12.68 4.36 -9.66
C VAL A 131 11.79 3.87 -10.78
N LEU A 132 11.67 2.54 -10.87
CA LEU A 132 10.66 1.87 -11.67
C LEU A 132 9.61 1.23 -10.76
N SER A 133 8.35 1.62 -10.94
CA SER A 133 7.21 1.12 -10.18
C SER A 133 6.30 0.23 -11.02
N ILE A 134 6.06 -1.00 -10.54
CA ILE A 134 5.25 -2.01 -11.19
C ILE A 134 4.13 -2.45 -10.24
N ALA A 135 2.88 -2.32 -10.68
CA ALA A 135 1.72 -2.82 -9.95
C ALA A 135 1.24 -4.16 -10.53
N PHE A 136 0.90 -5.11 -9.65
CA PHE A 136 0.13 -6.30 -10.01
C PHE A 136 -1.33 -6.08 -9.60
N ILE A 137 -2.25 -6.15 -10.56
CA ILE A 137 -3.67 -5.85 -10.35
C ILE A 137 -4.52 -7.01 -10.90
N GLU A 138 -5.49 -7.46 -10.11
CA GLU A 138 -6.47 -8.45 -10.56
C GLU A 138 -7.46 -7.80 -11.54
N ALA A 139 -7.60 -8.37 -12.73
CA ALA A 139 -8.53 -7.86 -13.73
C ALA A 139 -9.98 -8.25 -13.42
N GLU A 140 -10.86 -7.27 -13.48
CA GLU A 140 -12.31 -7.38 -13.41
C GLU A 140 -12.92 -7.46 -14.82
N PRO A 141 -13.87 -8.38 -15.07
CA PRO A 141 -14.59 -8.43 -16.34
C PRO A 141 -15.27 -7.10 -16.68
N GLY A 142 -15.08 -6.63 -17.91
CA GLY A 142 -15.76 -5.43 -18.44
C GLY A 142 -15.14 -4.09 -18.06
N LYS A 143 -14.07 -4.08 -17.26
CA LYS A 143 -13.34 -2.86 -16.88
C LYS A 143 -12.10 -2.68 -17.76
N ALA A 144 -11.99 -1.53 -18.41
CA ALA A 144 -10.86 -1.19 -19.27
C ALA A 144 -9.60 -0.89 -18.45
N PRO A 145 -8.38 -1.12 -19.00
CA PRO A 145 -7.12 -0.92 -18.27
C PRO A 145 -6.97 0.46 -17.62
N GLN A 146 -7.48 1.52 -18.25
CA GLN A 146 -7.41 2.90 -17.78
C GLN A 146 -8.26 3.15 -16.52
N GLU A 147 -9.19 2.25 -16.20
CA GLU A 147 -10.11 2.37 -15.06
C GLU A 147 -9.54 1.78 -13.76
N TYR A 148 -8.38 1.10 -13.81
CA TYR A 148 -7.78 0.47 -12.63
C TYR A 148 -6.86 1.40 -11.83
N THR A 149 -6.31 2.44 -12.46
CA THR A 149 -5.30 3.29 -11.85
C THR A 149 -5.50 4.75 -12.23
N GLU A 150 -5.21 5.66 -11.31
CA GLU A 150 -5.09 7.09 -11.65
C GLU A 150 -3.85 7.31 -12.54
N PRO A 151 -3.84 8.33 -13.43
CA PRO A 151 -2.65 8.65 -14.22
C PRO A 151 -1.40 8.80 -13.36
N ALA A 152 -0.27 8.31 -13.87
CA ALA A 152 1.04 8.35 -13.20
C ALA A 152 1.14 7.62 -11.85
N SER A 153 0.19 6.73 -11.51
CA SER A 153 0.28 5.90 -10.29
C SER A 153 1.44 4.90 -10.33
N PHE A 154 1.74 4.33 -11.51
CA PHE A 154 2.76 3.31 -11.74
C PHE A 154 3.38 3.51 -13.13
N ASP A 155 4.59 2.99 -13.34
CA ASP A 155 5.22 2.97 -14.67
C ASP A 155 4.69 1.80 -15.52
N TYR A 156 4.43 0.67 -14.86
CA TYR A 156 3.79 -0.49 -15.47
C TYR A 156 2.69 -1.07 -14.58
N VAL A 157 1.65 -1.59 -15.23
CA VAL A 157 0.59 -2.36 -14.59
C VAL A 157 0.55 -3.74 -15.23
N TRP A 158 0.68 -4.77 -14.41
CA TRP A 158 0.60 -6.17 -14.80
C TRP A 158 -0.74 -6.76 -14.32
N PHE A 159 -1.61 -7.07 -15.27
CA PHE A 159 -2.92 -7.66 -14.96
C PHE A 159 -2.81 -9.16 -14.71
N THR A 160 -3.46 -9.63 -13.65
CA THR A 160 -3.56 -11.05 -13.30
C THR A 160 -5.03 -11.49 -13.28
N LEU A 161 -5.25 -12.80 -13.32
CA LEU A 161 -6.57 -13.34 -12.98
C LEU A 161 -6.87 -13.07 -11.49
N PRO A 162 -8.15 -12.84 -11.11
CA PRO A 162 -8.54 -12.77 -9.71
C PRO A 162 -8.19 -14.05 -8.96
N ALA A 163 -7.61 -13.92 -7.76
CA ALA A 163 -7.39 -15.09 -6.91
C ALA A 163 -8.72 -15.58 -6.31
N ALA A 164 -8.90 -16.89 -6.24
CA ALA A 164 -10.04 -17.49 -5.58
C ALA A 164 -9.98 -17.25 -4.07
N ARG A 165 -10.85 -16.37 -3.55
CA ARG A 165 -11.01 -16.08 -2.11
C ARG A 165 -12.43 -15.63 -1.81
N ALA A 166 -12.85 -15.78 -0.56
CA ALA A 166 -14.06 -15.15 -0.08
C ALA A 166 -13.94 -13.62 -0.18
N ASP A 167 -15.06 -12.94 -0.40
CA ASP A 167 -15.10 -11.48 -0.39
C ASP A 167 -14.65 -10.95 0.99
N PRO A 168 -13.53 -10.21 1.08
CA PRO A 168 -13.03 -9.69 2.35
C PRO A 168 -13.97 -8.67 3.01
N CYS A 169 -14.90 -8.11 2.23
CA CYS A 169 -15.92 -7.18 2.67
C CYS A 169 -17.28 -7.84 2.92
N ALA A 170 -17.39 -9.17 2.81
CA ALA A 170 -18.62 -9.87 3.15
C ALA A 170 -18.97 -9.70 4.63
N GLY A 171 -20.23 -9.35 4.92
CA GLY A 171 -20.73 -9.17 6.29
C GLY A 171 -20.42 -7.81 6.93
N GLN A 172 -19.75 -6.89 6.22
CA GLN A 172 -19.59 -5.51 6.68
C GLN A 172 -20.73 -4.63 6.14
N PRO A 173 -21.31 -3.72 6.95
CA PRO A 173 -22.24 -2.72 6.44
C PRO A 173 -21.48 -1.79 5.48
N ARG A 174 -21.72 -1.93 4.17
CA ARG A 174 -21.20 -0.97 3.20
C ARG A 174 -22.08 0.29 3.24
N PRO A 175 -21.51 1.50 3.24
CA PRO A 175 -22.31 2.68 2.99
C PRO A 175 -23.05 2.50 1.67
N SER A 176 -24.34 2.85 1.63
CA SER A 176 -25.03 2.92 0.34
C SER A 176 -24.23 3.89 -0.54
N ARG A 177 -23.86 3.46 -1.75
CA ARG A 177 -23.46 4.41 -2.78
C ARG A 177 -24.68 5.30 -2.99
N SER A 178 -24.70 6.47 -2.37
CA SER A 178 -25.67 7.49 -2.74
C SER A 178 -25.39 7.79 -4.20
N SER A 179 -26.30 7.35 -5.08
CA SER A 179 -26.42 7.86 -6.44
C SER A 179 -26.81 9.33 -6.34
N SER A 180 -25.89 10.17 -5.87
CA SER A 180 -25.97 11.60 -6.02
C SER A 180 -25.62 11.86 -7.47
N ILE A 181 -26.70 11.98 -8.25
CA ILE A 181 -26.78 12.58 -9.57
C ILE A 181 -26.00 13.89 -9.51
N PHE A 182 -24.71 13.86 -9.85
CA PHE A 182 -24.05 15.04 -10.40
C PHE A 182 -24.49 15.09 -11.85
N GLY A 183 -25.65 15.73 -12.04
CA GLY A 183 -26.07 16.20 -13.35
C GLY A 183 -24.96 17.09 -13.88
N SER A 184 -24.40 16.69 -15.02
CA SER A 184 -23.58 17.52 -15.87
C SER A 184 -24.34 18.81 -16.18
N ILE A 185 -23.94 19.93 -15.58
CA ILE A 185 -24.24 21.24 -16.15
C ILE A 185 -23.12 21.52 -17.14
N GLY A 186 -23.39 21.23 -18.41
CA GLY A 186 -22.64 21.81 -19.51
C GLY A 186 -23.03 23.29 -19.61
N LEU A 187 -22.04 24.16 -19.58
CA LEU A 187 -22.16 25.52 -20.11
C LEU A 187 -21.33 25.57 -21.39
N THR A 188 -22.02 25.97 -22.46
CA THR A 188 -21.44 26.44 -23.72
C THR A 188 -20.62 27.70 -23.53
#